data_AF-A0A371XZP4-F1
#
_entry.id   AF-A0A371XZP4-F1
#
_cell.length_a   1.000
_cell.length_b   1.000
_cell.length_c   1.000
_cell.angle_alpha   90.00
_cell.angle_beta   90.00
_cell.angle_gamma   90.00
#
_symmetry.space_group_name_H-M   'P 1'
#
loop_
_entity.id
_entity.type
_entity.pdbx_description
1 polymer ?
#
loop_
_entity_poly.entity_id
_entity_poly.type
_entity_poly.pdbx_seq_one_letter_code
_entity_poly.pdbx_strand_id
1 'polypeptide(L)'
;MRTTKLSATAGLLGASALTALLGAGTAFAGSGDSGSSGDDKAPTEAGTSFRTAQEVEQGRRATAGASTGDYLYWSFPADAGQRPTVKATVKLPDSAARPSGATWRIDVYDGLRRRQSCMYGTQSRAAAPDATSVDLSCTLRTVRAWSEQWANDPLPGTYYVRLTAATLTPSDQGLPVSAEVEVTSKEVGGSSAVDGSLAAPLVPGSTTEEAAAASEDASDENNGSSASQALAKGEPEDGWSSGWWSDRWIWTAAGGVLAALAGIGGYALTRGTGRPSRVPSGM
;
A
#
# COMPACT_ATOMS: atom_id res chain seq x y z
N MET A 1 23.42 -60.79 -37.88
CA MET A 1 22.86 -61.52 -36.73
C MET A 1 21.85 -60.61 -36.02
N ARG A 2 20.59 -61.08 -35.91
CA ARG A 2 19.46 -60.68 -35.04
C ARG A 2 19.38 -59.21 -34.57
N THR A 3 18.61 -58.34 -35.22
CA THR A 3 17.15 -58.04 -35.07
C THR A 3 16.71 -57.36 -33.77
N THR A 4 16.26 -56.10 -33.90
CA THR A 4 14.97 -55.53 -33.42
C THR A 4 14.83 -54.10 -34.01
N LYS A 5 13.94 -53.80 -34.97
CA LYS A 5 12.46 -53.61 -34.91
C LYS A 5 12.06 -52.44 -33.98
N LEU A 6 11.13 -51.51 -34.25
CA LEU A 6 10.09 -51.21 -35.26
C LEU A 6 9.65 -49.75 -34.92
N SER A 7 9.57 -48.80 -35.85
CA SER A 7 8.37 -48.31 -36.59
C SER A 7 7.19 -47.81 -35.74
N ALA A 8 6.72 -46.57 -36.00
CA ALA A 8 5.31 -46.29 -36.35
C ALA A 8 5.06 -44.81 -36.75
N THR A 9 4.62 -44.66 -37.99
CA THR A 9 3.99 -43.50 -38.66
C THR A 9 2.47 -43.57 -38.57
N ALA A 10 1.77 -42.41 -38.62
CA ALA A 10 0.43 -42.12 -39.20
C ALA A 10 -0.28 -41.05 -38.34
N GLY A 11 -1.11 -40.12 -38.83
CA GLY A 11 -1.66 -39.89 -40.16
C GLY A 11 -3.01 -39.14 -40.03
N LEU A 12 -3.30 -38.31 -41.03
CA LEU A 12 -4.61 -37.93 -41.57
C LEU A 12 -5.54 -36.89 -40.90
N LEU A 13 -5.85 -35.92 -41.76
CA LEU A 13 -7.00 -35.03 -41.89
C LEU A 13 -8.37 -35.71 -41.66
N GLY A 14 -9.32 -34.95 -41.10
CA GLY A 14 -10.75 -35.30 -41.10
C GLY A 14 -11.62 -34.13 -40.64
N ALA A 15 -12.34 -33.54 -41.59
CA ALA A 15 -13.34 -32.49 -41.37
C ALA A 15 -14.66 -33.08 -40.86
N SER A 16 -15.31 -32.39 -39.91
CA SER A 16 -16.74 -32.55 -39.61
C SER A 16 -17.32 -31.21 -39.17
N ALA A 17 -18.22 -30.68 -39.99
CA ALA A 17 -19.04 -29.52 -39.72
C ALA A 17 -20.12 -29.83 -38.68
N LEU A 18 -20.48 -28.86 -37.83
CA LEU A 18 -21.85 -28.78 -37.31
C LEU A 18 -22.24 -27.32 -37.00
N THR A 19 -23.19 -26.86 -37.80
CA THR A 19 -23.92 -25.61 -37.74
C THR A 19 -24.80 -25.56 -36.49
N ALA A 20 -24.72 -24.50 -35.70
CA ALA A 20 -25.74 -24.16 -34.70
C ALA A 20 -26.13 -22.69 -34.88
N LEU A 21 -27.33 -22.50 -35.45
CA LEU A 21 -28.08 -21.25 -35.38
C LEU A 21 -28.57 -21.05 -33.94
N LEU A 22 -28.22 -19.93 -33.31
CA LEU A 22 -28.97 -19.37 -32.19
C LEU A 22 -29.07 -17.85 -32.33
N GLY A 23 -30.26 -17.36 -32.00
CA GLY A 23 -30.83 -16.10 -32.46
C GLY A 23 -30.15 -14.84 -31.95
N ALA A 24 -30.17 -13.83 -32.81
CA ALA A 24 -29.93 -12.44 -32.44
C ALA A 24 -31.13 -11.94 -31.61
N GLY A 25 -31.06 -12.13 -30.29
CA GLY A 25 -31.78 -11.28 -29.36
C GLY A 25 -31.09 -9.93 -29.33
N THR A 26 -31.83 -8.86 -29.65
CA THR A 26 -31.38 -7.48 -29.45
C THR A 26 -31.24 -7.22 -27.96
N ALA A 27 -30.07 -7.53 -27.41
CA ALA A 27 -29.64 -7.01 -26.13
C ALA A 27 -29.32 -5.53 -26.35
N PHE A 28 -30.15 -4.64 -25.79
CA PHE A 28 -29.75 -3.28 -25.50
C PHE A 28 -28.60 -3.34 -24.49
N ALA A 29 -27.37 -3.50 -24.98
CA ALA A 29 -26.20 -3.11 -24.24
C ALA A 29 -26.32 -1.59 -24.08
N GLY A 30 -26.82 -1.16 -22.92
CA GLY A 30 -26.61 0.21 -22.48
C GLY A 30 -25.11 0.43 -22.51
N SER A 31 -24.64 1.27 -23.42
CA SER A 31 -23.28 1.76 -23.44
C SER A 31 -23.02 2.33 -22.05
N GLY A 32 -22.33 1.55 -21.22
CA GLY A 32 -21.61 2.09 -20.09
C GLY A 32 -20.63 3.07 -20.71
N ASP A 33 -20.93 4.34 -20.56
CA ASP A 33 -20.03 5.43 -20.88
C ASP A 33 -18.80 5.23 -20.00
N SER A 34 -17.83 4.49 -20.54
CA SER A 34 -16.49 4.39 -19.98
C SER A 34 -15.83 5.71 -20.37
N GLY A 35 -16.17 6.74 -19.60
CA GLY A 35 -15.58 8.06 -19.70
C GLY A 35 -14.08 7.95 -19.48
N SER A 36 -13.35 7.76 -20.57
CA SER A 36 -11.92 7.98 -20.62
C SER A 36 -11.67 9.25 -21.40
N SER A 37 -10.99 10.17 -20.72
CA SER A 37 -10.28 11.34 -21.27
C SER A 37 -11.15 12.54 -21.63
N GLY A 38 -11.43 13.38 -20.62
CA GLY A 38 -12.00 14.71 -20.80
C GLY A 38 -11.74 15.59 -19.58
N ASP A 39 -10.69 16.41 -19.64
CA ASP A 39 -10.21 17.39 -18.65
C ASP A 39 -9.88 16.87 -17.24
N ASP A 40 -8.68 17.19 -16.78
CA ASP A 40 -8.13 17.06 -15.42
C ASP A 40 -8.97 17.80 -14.34
N LYS A 41 -10.25 17.49 -14.21
CA LYS A 41 -11.13 18.07 -13.20
C LYS A 41 -11.43 17.05 -12.13
N ALA A 42 -11.21 17.47 -10.88
CA ALA A 42 -11.66 16.74 -9.72
C ALA A 42 -13.19 16.56 -9.77
N PRO A 43 -13.72 15.46 -9.20
CA PRO A 43 -15.14 15.20 -9.28
C PRO A 43 -15.96 16.29 -8.58
N THR A 44 -17.07 16.65 -9.23
CA THR A 44 -18.04 17.64 -8.74
C THR A 44 -19.26 17.00 -8.08
N GLU A 45 -19.27 15.68 -7.96
CA GLU A 45 -20.34 14.89 -7.36
C GLU A 45 -19.75 13.91 -6.32
N ALA A 46 -20.61 13.47 -5.41
CA ALA A 46 -20.31 12.43 -4.43
C ALA A 46 -21.18 11.21 -4.69
N GLY A 47 -20.67 10.03 -4.35
CA GLY A 47 -21.46 8.82 -4.28
C GLY A 47 -22.45 8.86 -3.12
N THR A 48 -23.50 8.05 -3.22
CA THR A 48 -24.50 7.84 -2.17
C THR A 48 -24.30 6.53 -1.39
N SER A 49 -23.35 5.70 -1.82
CA SER A 49 -22.99 4.43 -1.19
C SER A 49 -21.52 4.09 -1.44
N PHE A 50 -20.97 3.13 -0.69
CA PHE A 50 -19.63 2.60 -0.95
C PHE A 50 -19.43 2.07 -2.39
N ARG A 51 -20.50 1.61 -3.07
CA ARG A 51 -20.40 1.06 -4.44
C ARG A 51 -20.41 2.15 -5.51
N THR A 52 -20.95 3.30 -5.17
CA THR A 52 -21.09 4.47 -6.05
C THR A 52 -20.17 5.60 -5.65
N ALA A 53 -19.23 5.34 -4.73
CA ALA A 53 -18.27 6.30 -4.23
C ALA A 53 -17.46 6.88 -5.41
N GLN A 54 -17.38 8.20 -5.47
CA GLN A 54 -16.69 8.87 -6.55
C GLN A 54 -15.18 8.91 -6.29
N GLU A 55 -14.39 8.54 -7.29
CA GLU A 55 -12.93 8.50 -7.17
C GLU A 55 -12.34 9.91 -7.07
N VAL A 56 -11.47 10.11 -6.08
CA VAL A 56 -10.75 11.36 -5.83
C VAL A 56 -9.26 11.07 -5.87
N GLU A 57 -8.57 11.79 -6.75
CA GLU A 57 -7.12 11.77 -6.79
C GLU A 57 -6.51 12.48 -5.58
N GLN A 58 -5.40 11.94 -5.07
CA GLN A 58 -4.67 12.59 -4.01
C GLN A 58 -4.10 13.94 -4.49
N GLY A 59 -4.15 14.96 -3.63
CA GLY A 59 -3.72 16.33 -3.92
C GLY A 59 -4.75 17.17 -4.67
N ARG A 60 -5.91 16.60 -5.04
CA ARG A 60 -7.01 17.33 -5.67
C ARG A 60 -8.22 17.46 -4.75
N ARG A 61 -8.96 18.56 -4.93
CA ARG A 61 -10.16 18.87 -4.15
C ARG A 61 -11.41 18.49 -4.93
N ALA A 62 -12.13 17.49 -4.43
CA ALA A 62 -13.47 17.13 -4.86
C ALA A 62 -14.51 18.05 -4.22
N THR A 63 -15.60 18.30 -4.93
CA THR A 63 -16.74 19.07 -4.42
C THR A 63 -18.02 18.29 -4.65
N ALA A 64 -19.05 18.50 -3.83
CA ALA A 64 -20.38 17.97 -4.08
C ALA A 64 -21.46 18.89 -3.49
N GLY A 65 -22.57 19.05 -4.21
CA GLY A 65 -23.81 19.57 -3.65
C GLY A 65 -24.59 18.44 -2.99
N ALA A 66 -25.17 18.70 -1.82
CA ALA A 66 -25.91 17.70 -1.05
C ALA A 66 -26.98 18.35 -0.17
N SER A 67 -27.73 17.52 0.54
CA SER A 67 -28.65 17.95 1.58
C SER A 67 -28.20 17.48 2.96
N THR A 68 -28.55 18.21 4.01
CA THR A 68 -28.34 17.76 5.40
C THR A 68 -29.06 16.43 5.65
N GLY A 69 -28.33 15.46 6.17
CA GLY A 69 -28.82 14.08 6.37
C GLY A 69 -28.39 13.09 5.28
N ASP A 70 -27.85 13.59 4.16
CA ASP A 70 -27.26 12.72 3.14
C ASP A 70 -25.95 12.08 3.64
N TYR A 71 -25.60 10.96 3.01
CA TYR A 71 -24.30 10.33 3.16
C TYR A 71 -23.53 10.51 1.85
N LEU A 72 -22.40 11.21 1.93
CA LEU A 72 -21.56 11.49 0.78
C LEU A 72 -20.34 10.58 0.81
N TYR A 73 -20.07 9.91 -0.32
CA TYR A 73 -19.02 8.92 -0.45
C TYR A 73 -18.02 9.28 -1.55
N TRP A 74 -16.74 9.20 -1.19
CA TRP A 74 -15.61 9.28 -2.12
C TRP A 74 -14.66 8.12 -1.88
N SER A 75 -13.86 7.77 -2.89
CA SER A 75 -12.82 6.77 -2.78
C SER A 75 -11.47 7.34 -3.20
N PHE A 76 -10.39 6.83 -2.62
CA PHE A 76 -9.03 7.18 -3.02
C PHE A 76 -8.09 5.98 -2.81
N PRO A 77 -7.07 5.77 -3.67
CA PRO A 77 -6.06 4.74 -3.45
C PRO A 77 -5.06 5.19 -2.38
N ALA A 78 -4.53 4.26 -1.59
CA ALA A 78 -3.35 4.51 -0.75
C ALA A 78 -2.46 3.27 -0.67
N ASP A 79 -1.15 3.49 -0.81
CA ASP A 79 -0.14 2.42 -0.86
C ASP A 79 0.65 2.31 0.44
N ALA A 80 1.35 1.18 0.60
CA ALA A 80 2.24 0.95 1.74
C ALA A 80 3.26 2.09 1.89
N GLY A 81 3.50 2.52 3.12
CA GLY A 81 4.38 3.64 3.47
C GLY A 81 3.72 5.02 3.42
N GLN A 82 2.57 5.14 2.76
CA GLN A 82 1.81 6.38 2.74
C GLN A 82 1.08 6.61 4.06
N ARG A 83 0.96 7.88 4.45
CA ARG A 83 0.09 8.34 5.54
C ARG A 83 -0.96 9.33 5.00
N PRO A 84 -2.13 8.84 4.58
CA PRO A 84 -3.20 9.69 4.08
C PRO A 84 -3.79 10.59 5.16
N THR A 85 -4.12 11.81 4.77
CA THR A 85 -4.88 12.80 5.52
C THR A 85 -6.04 13.26 4.67
N VAL A 86 -7.24 12.93 5.14
CA VAL A 86 -8.50 13.36 4.54
C VAL A 86 -8.96 14.63 5.24
N LYS A 87 -9.24 15.69 4.48
CA LYS A 87 -9.86 16.92 4.98
C LYS A 87 -11.21 17.08 4.31
N ALA A 88 -12.22 17.44 5.09
CA ALA A 88 -13.53 17.78 4.58
C ALA A 88 -13.96 19.15 5.11
N THR A 89 -14.52 19.96 4.23
CA THR A 89 -15.13 21.24 4.59
C THR A 89 -16.59 21.19 4.17
N VAL A 90 -17.50 21.40 5.11
CA VAL A 90 -18.93 21.52 4.82
C VAL A 90 -19.30 22.98 4.88
N LYS A 91 -19.71 23.55 3.75
CA LYS A 91 -20.29 24.89 3.65
C LYS A 91 -21.77 24.82 3.99
N LEU A 92 -22.14 25.58 5.01
CA LEU A 92 -23.50 25.67 5.52
C LEU A 92 -24.25 26.78 4.77
N PRO A 93 -25.58 26.65 4.61
CA PRO A 93 -26.38 27.68 3.98
C PRO A 93 -26.42 28.97 4.82
N ASP A 94 -26.94 30.03 4.20
CA ASP A 94 -27.09 31.33 4.84
C ASP A 94 -27.96 31.27 6.09
N SER A 95 -27.80 32.26 6.97
CA SER A 95 -28.31 32.25 8.36
C SER A 95 -29.80 31.95 8.51
N ALA A 96 -30.63 32.24 7.51
CA ALA A 96 -32.07 31.96 7.54
C ALA A 96 -32.42 30.47 7.42
N ALA A 97 -31.53 29.66 6.86
CA ALA A 97 -31.73 28.23 6.61
C ALA A 97 -30.61 27.38 7.25
N ARG A 98 -29.88 27.94 8.23
CA ARG A 98 -28.70 27.31 8.80
C ARG A 98 -29.08 26.24 9.83
N PRO A 99 -28.54 25.02 9.74
CA PRO A 99 -28.79 23.99 10.73
C PRO A 99 -28.17 24.38 12.07
N SER A 100 -28.98 24.40 13.12
CA SER A 100 -28.54 24.80 14.46
C SER A 100 -28.06 23.56 15.23
N GLY A 101 -26.76 23.51 15.54
CA GLY A 101 -26.19 22.43 16.35
C GLY A 101 -26.06 21.07 15.66
N ALA A 102 -26.10 21.03 14.32
CA ALA A 102 -25.79 19.80 13.58
C ALA A 102 -24.35 19.34 13.85
N THR A 103 -24.16 18.07 14.19
CA THR A 103 -22.82 17.49 14.35
C THR A 103 -22.43 16.77 13.09
N TRP A 104 -21.36 17.22 12.45
CA TRP A 104 -20.80 16.57 11.27
C TRP A 104 -19.74 15.55 11.67
N ARG A 105 -19.60 14.52 10.84
CA ARG A 105 -18.58 13.49 11.00
C ARG A 105 -17.98 13.08 9.67
N ILE A 106 -16.67 12.89 9.68
CA ILE A 106 -15.91 12.23 8.63
C ILE A 106 -15.41 10.88 9.13
N ASP A 107 -15.74 9.84 8.38
CA ASP A 107 -15.28 8.48 8.62
C ASP A 107 -14.48 7.99 7.40
N VAL A 108 -13.39 7.28 7.65
CA VAL A 108 -12.58 6.66 6.60
C VAL A 108 -12.61 5.15 6.79
N TYR A 109 -12.87 4.43 5.71
CA TYR A 109 -12.98 2.99 5.67
C TYR A 109 -11.91 2.41 4.75
N ASP A 110 -11.35 1.25 5.08
CA ASP A 110 -10.47 0.51 4.16
C ASP A 110 -11.29 -0.26 3.10
N GLY A 111 -10.60 -0.95 2.18
CA GLY A 111 -11.23 -1.78 1.16
C GLY A 111 -12.08 -2.94 1.71
N LEU A 112 -11.83 -3.34 2.97
CA LEU A 112 -12.61 -4.33 3.71
C LEU A 112 -13.78 -3.70 4.47
N ARG A 113 -14.05 -2.40 4.25
CA ARG A 113 -15.10 -1.61 4.91
C ARG A 113 -14.98 -1.57 6.43
N ARG A 114 -13.77 -1.70 6.95
CA ARG A 114 -13.46 -1.49 8.38
C ARG A 114 -13.16 -0.02 8.59
N ARG A 115 -13.84 0.61 9.54
CA ARG A 115 -13.60 2.02 9.89
C ARG A 115 -12.21 2.15 10.47
N GLN A 116 -11.38 2.97 9.86
CA GLN A 116 -10.03 3.26 10.32
C GLN A 116 -10.07 4.36 11.38
N SER A 117 -9.28 4.20 12.42
CA SER A 117 -9.06 5.24 13.41
C SER A 117 -8.15 6.32 12.84
N CYS A 118 -8.44 7.58 13.15
CA CYS A 118 -7.57 8.69 12.79
C CYS A 118 -6.62 8.99 13.94
N MET A 119 -5.32 8.98 13.62
CA MET A 119 -4.23 9.29 14.53
C MET A 119 -4.29 10.75 14.95
N TYR A 120 -4.65 11.63 14.01
CA TYR A 120 -4.78 13.06 14.25
C TYR A 120 -6.02 13.63 13.54
N GLY A 121 -6.43 14.81 14.00
CA GLY A 121 -7.49 15.60 13.38
C GLY A 121 -8.84 15.49 14.08
N THR A 122 -9.76 16.40 13.71
CA THR A 122 -11.12 16.43 14.23
C THR A 122 -12.06 15.64 13.32
N GLN A 123 -12.36 14.40 13.70
CA GLN A 123 -13.29 13.54 12.94
C GLN A 123 -14.76 13.95 13.08
N SER A 124 -15.11 14.64 14.16
CA SER A 124 -16.49 15.02 14.46
C SER A 124 -16.55 16.39 15.09
N ARG A 125 -17.46 17.24 14.60
CA ARG A 125 -17.57 18.63 15.02
C ARG A 125 -19.00 19.13 14.95
N ALA A 126 -19.47 19.77 16.01
CA ALA A 126 -20.74 20.49 16.00
C ALA A 126 -20.59 21.81 15.23
N ALA A 127 -21.53 22.12 14.35
CA ALA A 127 -21.66 23.43 13.75
C ALA A 127 -22.01 24.45 14.84
N ALA A 128 -21.18 25.49 14.98
CA ALA A 128 -21.53 26.61 15.85
C ALA A 128 -22.76 27.35 15.24
N PRO A 129 -23.58 28.03 16.07
CA PRO A 129 -24.80 28.69 15.60
C PRO A 129 -24.57 29.65 14.41
N ASP A 130 -23.45 30.37 14.41
CA ASP A 130 -23.10 31.35 13.38
C ASP A 130 -22.04 30.85 12.38
N ALA A 131 -21.65 29.57 12.45
CA ALA A 131 -20.65 29.03 11.56
C ALA A 131 -21.16 28.99 10.11
N THR A 132 -20.35 29.49 9.18
CA THR A 132 -20.59 29.38 7.73
C THR A 132 -20.00 28.09 7.16
N SER A 133 -19.05 27.48 7.86
CA SER A 133 -18.44 26.20 7.49
C SER A 133 -18.08 25.33 8.68
N VAL A 134 -17.97 24.03 8.44
CA VAL A 134 -17.46 23.04 9.40
C VAL A 134 -16.29 22.31 8.78
N ASP A 135 -15.12 22.49 9.37
CA ASP A 135 -13.90 21.78 8.96
C ASP A 135 -13.71 20.51 9.79
N LEU A 136 -13.44 19.42 9.08
CA LEU A 136 -13.14 18.09 9.62
C LEU A 136 -11.85 17.57 9.00
N SER A 137 -11.13 16.74 9.75
CA SER A 137 -9.89 16.16 9.28
C SER A 137 -9.63 14.80 9.92
N CYS A 138 -9.03 13.90 9.15
CA CYS A 138 -8.76 12.53 9.52
C CYS A 138 -7.40 12.12 8.96
N THR A 139 -6.36 12.16 9.78
CA THR A 139 -5.05 11.61 9.40
C THR A 139 -4.99 10.15 9.86
N LEU A 140 -4.82 9.24 8.91
CA LEU A 140 -4.67 7.81 9.20
C LEU A 140 -3.31 7.51 9.81
N ARG A 141 -3.16 6.30 10.35
CA ARG A 141 -1.84 5.70 10.59
C ARG A 141 -1.18 5.38 9.24
N THR A 142 0.14 5.20 9.24
CA THR A 142 0.87 4.78 8.03
C THR A 142 0.32 3.45 7.53
N VAL A 143 0.04 3.38 6.24
CA VAL A 143 -0.41 2.16 5.57
C VAL A 143 0.74 1.15 5.57
N ARG A 144 0.49 -0.05 6.07
CA ARG A 144 1.49 -1.13 6.12
C ARG A 144 1.29 -2.08 4.95
N ALA A 145 2.37 -2.68 4.46
CA ALA A 145 2.30 -3.72 3.44
C ALA A 145 1.59 -5.01 3.92
N TRP A 146 1.59 -5.24 5.24
CA TRP A 146 0.98 -6.40 5.88
C TRP A 146 0.47 -6.04 7.28
N SER A 147 -0.52 -6.80 7.77
CA SER A 147 -0.99 -6.76 9.15
C SER A 147 -1.35 -8.16 9.63
N GLU A 148 -1.18 -8.42 10.92
CA GLU A 148 -1.73 -9.62 11.56
C GLU A 148 -3.27 -9.61 11.55
N GLN A 149 -3.89 -10.79 11.70
CA GLN A 149 -5.34 -10.97 11.53
C GLN A 149 -6.19 -10.18 12.55
N TRP A 150 -5.62 -9.85 13.70
CA TRP A 150 -6.33 -9.20 14.81
C TRP A 150 -6.04 -7.70 14.88
N ALA A 151 -5.09 -7.21 14.08
CA ALA A 151 -4.75 -5.80 14.00
C ALA A 151 -5.69 -5.05 13.05
N ASN A 152 -5.98 -3.80 13.41
CA ASN A 152 -6.73 -2.86 12.57
C ASN A 152 -5.79 -1.89 11.87
N ASP A 153 -4.62 -2.37 11.45
CA ASP A 153 -3.64 -1.55 10.74
C ASP A 153 -4.12 -1.25 9.31
N PRO A 154 -3.95 -0.02 8.80
CA PRO A 154 -4.35 0.32 7.44
C PRO A 154 -3.52 -0.49 6.43
N LEU A 155 -4.18 -1.14 5.48
CA LEU A 155 -3.58 -1.96 4.41
C LEU A 155 -3.65 -1.28 3.04
N PRO A 156 -2.79 -1.64 2.07
CA PRO A 156 -2.77 -0.99 0.78
C PRO A 156 -4.06 -1.28 0.00
N GLY A 157 -4.54 -0.31 -0.76
CA GLY A 157 -5.72 -0.46 -1.61
C GLY A 157 -6.61 0.79 -1.60
N THR A 158 -7.88 0.59 -1.95
CA THR A 158 -8.87 1.67 -2.03
C THR A 158 -9.49 1.93 -0.66
N TYR A 159 -9.44 3.19 -0.24
CA TYR A 159 -10.10 3.70 0.94
C TYR A 159 -11.36 4.45 0.55
N TYR A 160 -12.33 4.47 1.44
CA TYR A 160 -13.61 5.15 1.26
C TYR A 160 -13.81 6.20 2.35
N VAL A 161 -14.08 7.43 1.94
CA VAL A 161 -14.48 8.53 2.81
C VAL A 161 -16.00 8.57 2.86
N ARG A 162 -16.55 8.69 4.07
CA ARG A 162 -17.96 8.98 4.29
C ARG A 162 -18.08 10.27 5.10
N LEU A 163 -18.80 11.24 4.55
CA LEU A 163 -19.15 12.49 5.21
C LEU A 163 -20.66 12.51 5.49
N THR A 164 -21.05 12.85 6.72
CA THR A 164 -22.45 12.86 7.13
C THR A 164 -22.71 13.78 8.31
N ALA A 165 -23.96 14.23 8.46
CA ALA A 165 -24.48 14.85 9.67
C ALA A 165 -24.89 13.75 10.67
N ALA A 166 -24.03 13.49 11.65
CA ALA A 166 -24.22 12.45 12.67
C ALA A 166 -25.35 12.76 13.66
N THR A 167 -25.58 14.05 13.94
CA THR A 167 -26.73 14.49 14.74
C THR A 167 -27.37 15.69 14.05
N LEU A 168 -28.69 15.64 13.88
CA LEU A 168 -29.46 16.66 13.19
C LEU A 168 -30.83 16.77 13.86
N THR A 169 -31.37 17.98 13.97
CA THR A 169 -32.76 18.17 14.37
C THR A 169 -33.67 17.86 13.17
N PRO A 170 -34.91 17.38 13.38
CA PRO A 170 -35.81 17.07 12.25
C PRO A 170 -36.13 18.29 11.36
N SER A 171 -36.12 19.50 11.91
CA SER A 171 -36.33 20.74 11.14
C SER A 171 -35.19 21.06 10.18
N ASP A 172 -34.00 20.56 10.49
CA ASP A 172 -32.78 20.89 9.78
C ASP A 172 -32.44 19.85 8.72
N GLN A 173 -33.31 18.86 8.48
CA GLN A 173 -33.14 17.82 7.46
C GLN A 173 -33.52 18.33 6.07
N GLY A 174 -32.73 17.97 5.05
CA GLY A 174 -32.99 18.36 3.66
C GLY A 174 -32.54 19.77 3.28
N LEU A 175 -31.85 20.48 4.17
CA LEU A 175 -31.29 21.80 3.87
C LEU A 175 -30.10 21.68 2.90
N PRO A 176 -29.96 22.58 1.92
CA PRO A 176 -28.89 22.50 0.94
C PRO A 176 -27.54 22.80 1.60
N VAL A 177 -26.54 21.96 1.30
CA VAL A 177 -25.15 22.12 1.74
C VAL A 177 -24.21 21.86 0.58
N SER A 178 -22.99 22.38 0.68
CA SER A 178 -21.90 22.05 -0.23
C SER A 178 -20.76 21.42 0.56
N ALA A 179 -20.26 20.28 0.11
CA ALA A 179 -19.14 19.59 0.72
C ALA A 179 -17.92 19.66 -0.20
N GLU A 180 -16.75 19.86 0.40
CA GLU A 180 -15.46 19.75 -0.27
C GLU A 180 -14.63 18.71 0.45
N VAL A 181 -13.99 17.81 -0.29
CA VAL A 181 -13.09 16.80 0.26
C VAL A 181 -11.76 16.85 -0.48
N GLU A 182 -10.69 16.82 0.28
CA GLU A 182 -9.33 16.78 -0.24
C GLU A 182 -8.55 15.70 0.51
N VAL A 183 -7.89 14.83 -0.25
CA VAL A 183 -7.04 13.79 0.30
C VAL A 183 -5.60 14.12 -0.03
N THR A 184 -4.73 14.14 0.96
CA THR A 184 -3.29 14.33 0.78
C THR A 184 -2.57 13.17 1.44
N SER A 185 -1.48 12.69 0.87
CA SER A 185 -0.62 11.72 1.55
C SER A 185 0.77 12.28 1.77
N LYS A 186 1.45 11.73 2.78
CA LYS A 186 2.88 11.89 2.96
C LYS A 186 3.50 10.51 2.90
N GLU A 187 4.66 10.41 2.28
CA GLU A 187 5.49 9.21 2.39
C GLU A 187 6.20 9.25 3.75
N VAL A 188 5.88 8.29 4.63
CA VAL A 188 6.39 8.24 6.01
C VAL A 188 6.94 6.85 6.34
N GLY A 189 6.61 5.83 5.55
CA GLY A 189 7.17 4.50 5.67
C GLY A 189 8.60 4.47 5.15
N GLY A 190 9.58 4.50 6.05
CA GLY A 190 10.92 4.02 5.76
C GLY A 190 10.99 2.50 5.86
N SER A 191 12.09 1.91 5.37
CA SER A 191 12.40 0.48 5.50
C SER A 191 12.43 -0.02 6.97
N SER A 192 12.53 0.89 7.95
CA SER A 192 12.54 0.61 9.39
C SER A 192 11.20 0.88 10.11
N ALA A 193 10.15 1.29 9.41
CA ALA A 193 8.83 1.57 10.03
C ALA A 193 8.02 0.30 10.36
N VAL A 194 8.46 -0.82 9.80
CA VAL A 194 8.06 -2.18 10.15
C VAL A 194 9.24 -2.77 10.93
N ASP A 195 8.95 -3.36 12.10
CA ASP A 195 9.93 -4.05 12.95
C ASP A 195 10.95 -3.16 13.69
N GLY A 196 10.48 -2.05 14.27
CA GLY A 196 11.28 -1.27 15.20
C GLY A 196 11.73 -2.10 16.41
N SER A 197 13.05 -2.23 16.60
CA SER A 197 13.62 -2.86 17.80
C SER A 197 13.43 -1.94 19.01
N LEU A 198 12.90 -2.49 20.10
CA LEU A 198 12.85 -1.78 21.37
C LEU A 198 14.28 -1.69 21.92
N ALA A 199 14.78 -0.47 22.13
CA ALA A 199 16.09 -0.27 22.75
C ALA A 199 16.19 -0.91 24.15
N ALA A 200 15.06 -1.02 24.86
CA ALA A 200 14.93 -1.79 26.09
C ALA A 200 13.51 -2.36 26.21
N PRO A 201 13.32 -3.55 26.84
CA PRO A 201 12.01 -4.14 27.05
C PRO A 201 11.08 -3.20 27.83
N LEU A 202 9.82 -3.05 27.40
CA LEU A 202 8.80 -2.23 28.09
C LEU A 202 8.18 -2.96 29.29
N VAL A 203 9.02 -3.57 30.13
CA VAL A 203 8.60 -4.22 31.37
C VAL A 203 8.79 -3.23 32.51
N PRO A 204 7.84 -3.11 33.48
CA PRO A 204 8.03 -2.27 34.66
C PRO A 204 9.37 -2.61 35.35
N GLY A 205 10.29 -1.63 35.42
CA GLY A 205 11.61 -1.76 36.05
C GLY A 205 12.83 -1.71 35.11
N SER A 206 12.66 -1.69 33.78
CA SER A 206 13.77 -1.74 32.82
C SER A 206 14.52 -0.42 32.57
N THR A 207 14.03 0.71 33.09
CA THR A 207 14.60 2.04 32.81
C THR A 207 15.47 2.62 33.93
N THR A 208 15.76 1.87 34.99
CA THR A 208 16.33 2.44 36.22
C THR A 208 17.80 2.11 36.50
N GLU A 209 18.42 1.19 35.77
CA GLU A 209 19.82 0.79 36.06
C GLU A 209 20.78 1.10 34.89
N GLU A 210 20.36 0.92 33.64
CA GLU A 210 21.27 1.07 32.48
C GLU A 210 21.45 2.52 32.01
N ALA A 211 20.51 3.42 32.32
CA ALA A 211 20.69 4.86 32.09
C ALA A 211 21.58 5.53 33.16
N ALA A 212 21.76 4.89 34.32
CA ALA A 212 22.64 5.37 35.39
C ALA A 212 24.10 4.93 35.19
N ALA A 213 24.35 3.89 34.40
CA ALA A 213 25.68 3.38 34.11
C ALA A 213 26.42 4.13 32.97
N ALA A 214 25.76 5.05 32.27
CA ALA A 214 26.36 5.81 31.16
C ALA A 214 27.16 7.06 31.61
N SER A 215 27.35 7.28 32.91
CA SER A 215 28.04 8.47 33.45
C SER A 215 29.14 8.19 34.48
N GLU A 216 29.73 6.99 34.51
CA GLU A 216 30.92 6.75 35.35
C GLU A 216 32.02 6.01 34.58
N ASP A 217 33.14 6.72 34.51
CA ASP A 217 34.50 6.43 34.09
C ASP A 217 34.98 4.99 33.78
N ALA A 218 35.83 4.99 32.75
CA ALA A 218 37.03 4.19 32.57
C ALA A 218 37.65 3.56 33.83
N SER A 219 37.82 2.23 33.82
CA SER A 219 39.12 1.56 34.10
C SER A 219 38.98 0.03 34.14
N ASP A 220 39.98 -0.62 33.54
CA ASP A 220 40.57 -1.93 33.86
C ASP A 220 39.99 -3.27 33.33
N GLU A 221 40.93 -3.99 32.72
CA GLU A 221 40.89 -5.36 32.22
C GLU A 221 40.92 -6.37 33.39
N ASN A 222 39.99 -7.33 33.45
CA ASN A 222 40.32 -8.76 33.64
C ASN A 222 39.11 -9.68 33.42
N ASN A 223 39.43 -10.89 32.96
CA ASN A 223 38.56 -11.94 32.43
C ASN A 223 37.75 -12.68 33.52
N GLY A 224 36.47 -13.01 33.25
CA GLY A 224 35.62 -13.75 34.19
C GLY A 224 34.18 -14.05 33.72
N SER A 225 34.05 -14.98 32.77
CA SER A 225 32.90 -15.84 32.42
C SER A 225 31.47 -15.56 32.93
N SER A 226 30.56 -15.57 31.93
CA SER A 226 29.22 -16.20 31.89
C SER A 226 28.02 -15.55 32.58
N ALA A 227 27.17 -14.90 31.79
CA ALA A 227 25.80 -15.35 31.52
C ALA A 227 25.25 -14.66 30.26
N SER A 228 24.45 -15.40 29.49
CA SER A 228 23.55 -14.88 28.44
C SER A 228 24.17 -14.11 27.26
N GLN A 229 25.13 -14.72 26.56
CA GLN A 229 25.44 -14.33 25.17
C GLN A 229 25.63 -15.59 24.31
N ALA A 230 24.53 -16.22 23.89
CA ALA A 230 24.59 -17.28 22.86
C ALA A 230 23.22 -17.66 22.27
N LEU A 231 22.24 -16.75 22.21
CA LEU A 231 21.02 -17.02 21.44
C LEU A 231 20.94 -16.09 20.25
N ALA A 232 21.26 -16.68 19.10
CA ALA A 232 20.91 -16.24 17.74
C ALA A 232 21.41 -14.85 17.31
N LYS A 233 22.73 -14.70 17.22
CA LYS A 233 23.32 -13.83 16.20
C LYS A 233 23.09 -14.48 14.84
N GLY A 234 22.10 -14.02 14.08
CA GLY A 234 21.77 -14.63 12.79
C GLY A 234 20.58 -14.02 12.08
N GLU A 235 20.50 -12.70 11.99
CA GLU A 235 19.61 -12.01 11.06
C GLU A 235 20.48 -11.07 10.22
N PRO A 236 20.49 -11.18 8.87
CA PRO A 236 21.31 -10.33 8.02
C PRO A 236 20.74 -8.92 7.94
N GLU A 237 21.64 -7.93 7.85
CA GLU A 237 21.37 -6.48 7.86
C GLU A 237 20.51 -5.98 6.68
N ASP A 238 20.17 -6.83 5.71
CA ASP A 238 19.37 -6.47 4.54
C ASP A 238 18.17 -7.43 4.37
N GLY A 239 17.02 -7.00 4.89
CA GLY A 239 15.76 -7.75 4.90
C GLY A 239 15.18 -8.12 3.53
N TRP A 240 14.28 -9.10 3.54
CA TRP A 240 13.65 -9.71 2.37
C TRP A 240 12.60 -8.79 1.68
N SER A 241 12.96 -8.29 0.49
CA SER A 241 12.11 -7.71 -0.61
C SER A 241 11.72 -6.22 -0.51
N SER A 242 11.73 -5.39 -1.56
CA SER A 242 12.27 -5.43 -2.93
C SER A 242 12.05 -4.04 -3.58
N GLY A 243 13.11 -3.23 -3.68
CA GLY A 243 13.22 -2.14 -4.65
C GLY A 243 14.10 -2.59 -5.81
N TRP A 244 13.88 -2.09 -7.04
CA TRP A 244 14.67 -2.44 -8.23
C TRP A 244 16.19 -2.40 -7.96
N TRP A 245 16.65 -1.49 -7.11
CA TRP A 245 18.02 -1.42 -6.61
C TRP A 245 18.02 -1.72 -5.10
N SER A 246 18.38 -2.93 -4.69
CA SER A 246 18.56 -3.33 -3.28
C SER A 246 19.85 -4.14 -3.09
N ASP A 247 20.36 -4.28 -1.87
CA ASP A 247 21.59 -5.02 -1.54
C ASP A 247 21.63 -6.47 -2.03
N ARG A 248 20.45 -7.08 -2.27
CA ARG A 248 20.32 -8.38 -2.96
C ARG A 248 20.94 -8.35 -4.36
N TRP A 249 20.76 -7.27 -5.12
CA TRP A 249 21.37 -7.12 -6.44
C TRP A 249 22.88 -6.95 -6.36
N ILE A 250 23.39 -6.32 -5.28
CA ILE A 250 24.83 -6.19 -5.05
C ILE A 250 25.44 -7.59 -4.82
N TRP A 251 24.84 -8.40 -3.96
CA TRP A 251 25.28 -9.78 -3.75
C TRP A 251 25.13 -10.67 -4.98
N THR A 252 24.08 -10.48 -5.78
CA THR A 252 23.88 -11.25 -7.02
C THR A 252 24.89 -10.85 -8.10
N ALA A 253 25.18 -9.56 -8.23
CA ALA A 253 26.19 -9.04 -9.15
C ALA A 253 27.60 -9.48 -8.72
N ALA A 254 27.93 -9.35 -7.43
CA ALA A 254 29.21 -9.80 -6.87
C ALA A 254 29.40 -11.32 -7.04
N GLY A 255 28.35 -12.11 -6.76
CA GLY A 255 28.36 -13.55 -6.98
C GLY A 255 28.51 -13.92 -8.47
N GLY A 256 27.83 -13.20 -9.36
CA GLY A 256 27.97 -13.37 -10.81
C GLY A 256 29.39 -13.08 -11.31
N VAL A 257 30.01 -12.00 -10.81
CA VAL A 257 31.41 -11.66 -11.12
C VAL A 257 32.37 -12.74 -10.62
N LEU A 258 32.20 -13.22 -9.39
CA LEU A 258 33.04 -14.30 -8.84
C LEU A 258 32.87 -15.61 -9.62
N ALA A 259 31.65 -15.96 -10.00
CA ALA A 259 31.39 -17.15 -10.82
C ALA A 259 32.04 -17.04 -12.21
N ALA A 260 31.98 -15.86 -12.84
CA ALA A 260 32.64 -15.60 -14.11
C ALA A 260 34.17 -15.71 -14.00
N LEU A 261 34.77 -15.13 -12.95
CA LEU A 261 36.20 -15.24 -12.70
C LEU A 261 36.63 -16.68 -12.42
N ALA A 262 35.85 -17.44 -11.64
CA ALA A 262 36.10 -18.85 -11.41
C ALA A 262 35.99 -19.68 -12.70
N GLY A 263 35.02 -19.36 -13.57
CA GLY A 263 34.87 -19.99 -14.89
C GLY A 263 36.05 -19.70 -15.81
N ILE A 264 36.50 -18.44 -15.89
CA ILE A 264 37.66 -18.03 -16.69
C ILE A 264 38.95 -18.65 -16.14
N GLY A 265 39.13 -18.64 -14.82
CA GLY A 265 40.28 -19.26 -14.15
C GLY A 265 40.32 -20.77 -14.34
N GLY A 266 39.18 -21.46 -14.16
CA GLY A 266 39.04 -22.88 -14.42
C GLY A 266 39.28 -23.21 -15.89
N TYR A 267 38.79 -22.38 -16.81
CA TYR A 267 39.07 -22.53 -18.24
C TYR A 267 40.56 -22.34 -18.55
N ALA A 268 41.23 -21.34 -17.97
CA ALA A 268 42.66 -21.13 -18.16
C ALA A 268 43.51 -22.30 -17.62
N LEU A 269 43.12 -22.87 -16.47
CA LEU A 269 43.77 -24.04 -15.88
C LEU A 269 43.55 -25.31 -16.71
N THR A 270 42.35 -25.49 -17.28
CA THR A 270 42.00 -26.68 -18.07
C THR A 270 42.41 -26.59 -19.53
N ARG A 271 42.66 -25.39 -20.07
CA ARG A 271 43.09 -25.21 -21.48
C ARG A 271 44.46 -25.82 -21.77
N GLY A 272 45.26 -26.09 -20.73
CA GLY A 272 46.61 -26.66 -20.84
C GLY A 272 47.59 -25.74 -21.57
N THR A 273 48.88 -25.83 -21.25
CA THR A 273 49.90 -25.19 -22.07
C THR A 273 49.87 -25.84 -23.45
N GLY A 274 49.52 -25.06 -24.48
CA GLY A 274 49.36 -25.53 -25.85
C GLY A 274 50.50 -26.44 -26.33
N ARG A 275 50.14 -27.34 -27.23
CA ARG A 275 51.00 -28.37 -27.83
C ARG A 275 52.39 -27.81 -28.19
N PRO A 276 53.51 -28.44 -27.77
CA PRO A 276 54.83 -27.98 -28.11
C PRO A 276 55.01 -27.94 -29.64
N SER A 277 55.41 -26.78 -30.15
CA SER A 277 55.73 -26.55 -31.56
C SER A 277 57.11 -27.13 -31.88
N ARG A 278 57.24 -28.46 -31.86
CA ARG A 278 58.36 -29.13 -32.53
C ARG A 278 57.85 -30.38 -33.23
N VAL A 279 57.46 -30.20 -34.48
CA VAL A 279 57.55 -31.27 -35.47
C VAL A 279 58.97 -31.18 -36.03
N PRO A 280 59.82 -32.21 -35.93
CA PRO A 280 61.11 -32.21 -36.61
C PRO A 280 60.86 -32.17 -38.13
N SER A 281 61.49 -31.24 -38.81
CA SER A 281 61.66 -31.29 -40.26
C SER A 281 62.75 -32.31 -40.59
N GLY A 282 62.35 -33.51 -41.01
CA GLY A 282 63.18 -34.47 -41.74
C GLY A 282 62.38 -34.89 -42.98
N MET A 283 62.87 -34.57 -44.18
CA MET A 283 63.73 -35.42 -45.04
C MET A 283 62.94 -36.53 -45.72
#